data_AF-A0A2U1W2A2-F1
#
_entry.id   AF-A0A2U1W2A2-F1
#
_cell.length_a   1.000
_cell.length_b   1.000
_cell.length_c   1.000
_cell.angle_alpha   90.00
_cell.angle_beta   90.00
_cell.angle_gamma   90.00
#
_symmetry.space_group_name_H-M   'P 1'
#
loop_
_entity.id
_entity.type
_entity.pdbx_description
1 polymer ?
#
loop_
_entity_poly.entity_id
_entity_poly.type
_entity_poly.pdbx_seq_one_letter_code
_entity_poly.pdbx_strand_id
1 'polypeptide(L)'
;DAPEGGAPLLSVFGGKITTYRKLAEAAMTKLAPHLPLANGSWSSRAPLPGGDFAVDGTGALITELRARYRFIEPEHMARLVRAYGTRTRVLLGSATRVADLGRRFGGDLTEAEVRYLMAEEWAQTTEDVLWRRSKLGLRLTPAEVRDLEDFMAAARESIDEAAE
;
A
#
# COMPACT_ATOMS: atom_id res chain seq x y z
N ASP A 1 -16.72 -8.82 26.71
CA ASP A 1 -16.80 -9.61 27.95
C ASP A 1 -15.78 -9.10 28.94
N ALA A 2 -16.22 -8.35 29.96
CA ALA A 2 -15.36 -7.94 31.06
C ALA A 2 -16.18 -7.99 32.36
N PRO A 3 -15.59 -8.44 33.49
CA PRO A 3 -16.16 -8.22 34.81
C PRO A 3 -16.40 -6.72 35.04
N GLU A 4 -17.36 -6.38 35.89
CA GLU A 4 -17.64 -4.98 36.26
C GLU A 4 -16.34 -4.31 36.79
N GLY A 5 -15.92 -3.21 36.16
CA GLY A 5 -14.66 -2.51 36.47
C GLY A 5 -13.39 -3.05 35.78
N GLY A 6 -13.48 -4.10 34.96
CA GLY A 6 -12.35 -4.67 34.21
C GLY A 6 -12.07 -3.99 32.86
N ALA A 7 -10.91 -4.27 32.27
CA ALA A 7 -10.55 -3.79 30.93
C ALA A 7 -11.48 -4.40 29.85
N PRO A 8 -12.04 -3.61 28.92
CA PRO A 8 -12.98 -4.11 27.93
C PRO A 8 -12.31 -5.05 26.92
N LEU A 9 -12.95 -6.19 26.63
CA LEU A 9 -12.57 -7.11 25.56
C LEU A 9 -13.68 -7.22 24.51
N LEU A 10 -13.31 -6.99 23.25
CA LEU A 10 -14.17 -7.19 22.08
C LEU A 10 -13.57 -8.28 21.18
N SER A 11 -14.35 -9.34 20.93
CA SER A 11 -13.99 -10.43 20.03
C SER A 11 -14.79 -10.35 18.74
N VAL A 12 -14.13 -10.57 17.60
CA VAL A 12 -14.76 -10.59 16.27
C VAL A 12 -14.85 -12.03 15.77
N PHE A 13 -16.06 -12.51 15.50
CA PHE A 13 -16.31 -13.84 14.95
C PHE A 13 -16.91 -13.71 13.55
N GLY A 14 -16.17 -14.20 12.55
CA GLY A 14 -16.54 -14.02 11.14
C GLY A 14 -16.29 -12.59 10.64
N GLY A 15 -16.97 -12.21 9.56
CA GLY A 15 -16.81 -10.92 8.89
C GLY A 15 -16.32 -11.07 7.46
N LYS A 16 -17.21 -10.89 6.49
CA LYS A 16 -16.85 -10.92 5.07
C LYS A 16 -16.10 -9.64 4.69
N ILE A 17 -15.23 -9.73 3.69
CA ILE A 17 -14.58 -8.55 3.10
C ILE A 17 -15.62 -7.51 2.68
N THR A 18 -16.76 -7.92 2.12
CA THR A 18 -17.83 -6.99 1.72
C THR A 18 -18.50 -6.25 2.88
N THR A 19 -18.36 -6.73 4.12
CA THR A 19 -19.01 -6.16 5.31
C THR A 19 -18.04 -5.51 6.29
N TYR A 20 -16.73 -5.51 5.99
CA TYR A 20 -15.68 -5.12 6.93
C TYR A 20 -15.90 -3.72 7.53
N ARG A 21 -16.28 -2.73 6.71
CA ARG A 21 -16.48 -1.34 7.14
C ARG A 21 -17.63 -1.23 8.16
N LYS A 22 -18.76 -1.88 7.88
CA LYS A 22 -19.91 -1.89 8.80
C LYS A 22 -19.62 -2.66 10.08
N LEU A 23 -18.86 -3.73 9.99
CA LEU A 23 -18.39 -4.48 11.15
C LEU A 23 -17.47 -3.63 12.04
N ALA A 24 -16.53 -2.90 11.45
CA ALA A 24 -15.65 -1.98 12.16
C ALA A 24 -16.45 -0.83 12.83
N GLU A 25 -17.42 -0.23 12.13
CA GLU A 25 -18.33 0.77 12.73
C GLU A 25 -19.08 0.21 13.96
N ALA A 26 -19.62 -1.00 13.85
CA ALA A 26 -20.30 -1.65 14.98
C ALA A 26 -19.36 -1.95 16.15
N ALA A 27 -18.11 -2.36 15.88
CA ALA A 27 -17.10 -2.58 16.91
C ALA A 27 -16.75 -1.27 17.64
N MET A 28 -16.55 -0.17 16.91
CA MET A 28 -16.28 1.14 17.50
C MET A 28 -17.45 1.64 18.36
N THR A 29 -18.69 1.43 17.93
CA THR A 29 -19.88 1.77 18.75
C THR A 29 -19.90 1.01 20.08
N LYS A 30 -19.50 -0.27 20.10
CA LYS A 30 -19.42 -1.06 21.33
C LYS A 30 -18.28 -0.59 22.26
N LEU A 31 -17.19 -0.07 21.70
CA LEU A 31 -16.04 0.42 22.46
C LEU A 31 -16.20 1.87 22.95
N ALA A 32 -17.06 2.67 22.30
CA ALA A 32 -17.21 4.10 22.58
C ALA A 32 -17.44 4.44 24.08
N PRO A 33 -18.23 3.69 24.88
CA PRO A 33 -18.39 3.98 26.30
C PRO A 33 -17.12 3.80 27.15
N HIS A 34 -16.10 3.12 26.62
CA HIS A 34 -14.89 2.74 27.36
C HIS A 34 -13.64 3.51 26.93
N LEU A 35 -13.73 4.34 25.90
CA LEU A 35 -12.59 5.07 25.34
C LEU A 35 -12.95 6.55 25.15
N PRO A 36 -12.00 7.48 25.33
CA PRO A 36 -12.21 8.90 25.05
C PRO A 36 -12.21 9.17 23.54
N LEU A 37 -13.18 8.61 22.82
CA LEU A 37 -13.29 8.70 21.36
C LEU A 37 -14.33 9.74 20.95
N ALA A 38 -14.07 10.40 19.82
CA ALA A 38 -15.07 11.20 19.14
C ALA A 38 -16.20 10.28 18.65
N ASN A 39 -17.45 10.67 18.94
CA ASN A 39 -18.63 9.95 18.49
C ASN A 39 -18.91 10.22 16.99
N GLY A 40 -19.32 9.18 16.25
CA GLY A 40 -19.88 9.31 14.90
C GLY A 40 -19.21 8.44 13.84
N SER A 41 -20.02 7.88 12.93
CA SER A 41 -19.52 7.17 11.74
C SER A 41 -19.08 8.17 10.67
N TRP A 42 -17.81 8.09 10.29
CA TRP A 42 -17.21 8.90 9.22
C TRP A 42 -16.71 8.06 8.04
N SER A 43 -16.42 6.78 8.27
CA SER A 43 -15.74 5.88 7.31
C SER A 43 -16.48 5.68 5.99
N SER A 44 -17.79 5.96 5.95
CA SER A 44 -18.59 5.86 4.72
C SER A 44 -18.35 6.99 3.71
N ARG A 45 -17.75 8.11 4.15
CA ARG A 45 -17.54 9.32 3.34
C ARG A 45 -16.07 9.64 3.12
N ALA A 46 -15.17 8.96 3.81
CA ALA A 46 -13.74 9.17 3.62
C ALA A 46 -13.19 8.22 2.56
N PRO A 47 -12.39 8.72 1.60
CA PRO A 47 -11.65 7.85 0.70
C PRO A 47 -10.59 7.07 1.50
N LEU A 48 -10.34 5.83 1.08
CA LEU A 48 -9.17 5.09 1.56
C LEU A 48 -7.89 5.71 0.96
N PRO A 49 -6.72 5.56 1.61
CA PRO A 49 -5.46 6.06 1.06
C PRO A 49 -5.23 5.60 -0.39
N GLY A 50 -4.86 6.53 -1.26
CA GLY A 50 -4.70 6.28 -2.70
C GLY A 50 -5.99 6.42 -3.51
N GLY A 51 -7.17 6.35 -2.88
CA GLY A 51 -8.49 6.41 -3.50
C GLY A 51 -9.15 7.79 -3.51
N ASP A 52 -8.41 8.87 -3.27
CA ASP A 52 -8.87 10.26 -3.27
C ASP A 52 -9.03 10.82 -4.70
N PHE A 53 -9.87 10.14 -5.49
CA PHE A 53 -10.28 10.55 -6.83
C PHE A 53 -11.69 10.00 -7.14
N ALA A 54 -12.29 10.47 -8.24
CA ALA A 54 -13.63 10.03 -8.64
C ALA A 54 -13.67 8.51 -8.94
N VAL A 55 -14.83 7.88 -8.78
CA VAL A 55 -15.01 6.43 -8.99
C VAL A 55 -14.62 5.98 -10.41
N ASP A 56 -14.87 6.83 -11.40
CA ASP A 56 -14.48 6.67 -12.81
C ASP A 56 -13.20 7.44 -13.18
N GLY A 57 -12.51 8.01 -12.19
CA GLY A 57 -11.38 8.93 -12.36
C GLY A 57 -10.04 8.26 -12.70
N THR A 58 -9.96 6.92 -12.74
CA THR A 58 -8.71 6.18 -13.03
C THR A 58 -8.07 6.63 -14.36
N GLY A 59 -8.88 6.79 -15.42
CA GLY A 59 -8.37 7.21 -16.73
C GLY A 59 -7.81 8.63 -16.73
N ALA A 60 -8.47 9.55 -16.01
CA ALA A 60 -8.01 10.92 -15.84
C ALA A 60 -6.68 10.95 -15.08
N LEU A 61 -6.57 10.17 -14.00
CA LEU A 61 -5.34 10.08 -13.20
C LEU A 61 -4.16 9.51 -13.99
N ILE A 62 -4.38 8.45 -14.78
CA ILE A 62 -3.33 7.91 -15.68
C ILE A 62 -2.89 8.99 -16.68
N THR A 63 -3.83 9.71 -17.27
CA THR A 63 -3.53 10.77 -18.26
C THR A 63 -2.71 11.88 -17.63
N GLU A 64 -3.09 12.36 -16.45
CA GLU A 64 -2.36 13.37 -15.68
C GLU A 64 -0.92 12.90 -15.38
N LEU A 65 -0.76 11.69 -14.84
CA LEU A 65 0.55 11.20 -14.45
C LEU A 65 1.45 10.91 -15.64
N ARG A 66 0.91 10.44 -16.77
CA ARG A 66 1.68 10.28 -18.01
C ARG A 66 2.15 11.61 -18.59
N ALA A 67 1.39 12.70 -18.41
CA ALA A 67 1.82 14.02 -18.85
C ALA A 67 3.05 14.50 -18.09
N ARG A 68 3.17 14.15 -16.79
CA ARG A 68 4.28 14.48 -15.90
C ARG A 68 5.47 13.51 -16.04
N TYR A 69 5.21 12.21 -16.01
CA TYR A 69 6.22 11.14 -16.04
C TYR A 69 6.27 10.48 -17.43
N ARG A 70 6.55 11.26 -18.48
CA ARG A 70 6.46 10.82 -19.89
C ARG A 70 7.40 9.67 -20.26
N PHE A 71 8.45 9.47 -19.47
CA PHE A 71 9.44 8.41 -19.64
C PHE A 71 8.97 7.04 -19.12
N ILE A 72 7.81 6.97 -18.47
CA ILE A 72 7.22 5.71 -17.98
C ILE A 72 6.28 5.15 -19.03
N GLU A 73 6.48 3.88 -19.37
CA GLU A 73 5.63 3.18 -20.34
C GLU A 73 4.15 3.18 -19.93
N PRO A 74 3.21 3.29 -20.89
CA PRO A 74 1.78 3.44 -20.58
C PRO A 74 1.22 2.30 -19.73
N GLU A 75 1.62 1.05 -20.00
CA GLU A 75 1.19 -0.13 -19.25
C GLU A 75 1.72 -0.12 -17.82
N HIS A 76 2.97 0.29 -17.62
CA HIS A 76 3.58 0.41 -16.31
C HIS A 76 2.86 1.49 -15.49
N MET A 77 2.61 2.67 -16.08
CA MET A 77 1.83 3.71 -15.39
C MET A 77 0.41 3.25 -15.04
N ALA A 78 -0.26 2.55 -15.96
CA ALA A 78 -1.60 2.01 -15.69
C ALA A 78 -1.59 0.99 -14.55
N ARG A 79 -0.54 0.14 -14.45
CA ARG A 79 -0.37 -0.79 -13.33
C ARG A 79 -0.16 -0.05 -12.02
N LEU A 80 0.73 0.94 -11.98
CA LEU A 80 1.01 1.73 -10.77
C LEU A 80 -0.27 2.44 -10.29
N VAL A 81 -1.04 3.06 -11.17
CA VAL A 81 -2.29 3.74 -10.78
C VAL A 81 -3.34 2.75 -10.29
N ARG A 82 -3.44 1.56 -10.88
CA ARG A 82 -4.37 0.53 -10.40
C ARG A 82 -3.99 -0.02 -9.03
N ALA A 83 -2.70 -0.07 -8.71
CA ALA A 83 -2.20 -0.57 -7.43
C ALA A 83 -2.24 0.51 -6.34
N TYR A 84 -1.81 1.73 -6.65
CA TYR A 84 -1.50 2.78 -5.67
C TYR A 84 -2.39 4.03 -5.79
N GLY A 85 -3.16 4.16 -6.86
CA GLY A 85 -4.00 5.32 -7.12
C GLY A 85 -3.21 6.63 -7.07
N THR A 86 -3.66 7.60 -6.29
CA THR A 86 -2.98 8.90 -6.14
C THR A 86 -1.59 8.79 -5.50
N ARG A 87 -1.31 7.71 -4.75
CA ARG A 87 0.00 7.46 -4.11
C ARG A 87 1.09 7.14 -5.13
N THR A 88 0.74 6.88 -6.39
CA THR A 88 1.74 6.84 -7.49
C THR A 88 2.57 8.12 -7.55
N ARG A 89 2.03 9.29 -7.15
CA ARG A 89 2.80 10.55 -7.05
C ARG A 89 3.89 10.49 -5.99
N VAL A 90 3.62 9.83 -4.86
CA VAL A 90 4.59 9.66 -3.77
C VAL A 90 5.66 8.66 -4.20
N LEU A 91 5.25 7.52 -4.76
CA LEU A 91 6.15 6.48 -5.27
C LEU A 91 7.13 7.04 -6.31
N LEU A 92 6.64 7.78 -7.31
CA LEU A 92 7.47 8.32 -8.39
C LEU A 92 8.22 9.60 -8.01
N GLY A 93 7.75 10.32 -6.98
CA GLY A 93 8.39 11.52 -6.45
C GLY A 93 8.83 12.52 -7.53
N SER A 94 10.12 12.85 -7.51
CA SER A 94 10.77 13.77 -8.44
C SER A 94 11.49 13.07 -9.61
N ALA A 95 11.20 11.80 -9.89
CA ALA A 95 11.83 11.08 -11.00
C ALA A 95 11.53 11.77 -12.35
N THR A 96 12.56 11.95 -13.16
CA THR A 96 12.51 12.65 -14.46
C THR A 96 12.92 11.77 -15.64
N ARG A 97 13.52 10.61 -15.37
CA ARG A 97 13.98 9.63 -16.36
C ARG A 97 13.91 8.22 -15.80
N VAL A 98 13.93 7.22 -16.68
CA VAL A 98 13.85 5.80 -16.30
C VAL A 98 14.90 5.40 -15.26
N ALA A 99 16.12 5.93 -15.40
CA ALA A 99 17.21 5.63 -14.48
C ALA A 99 17.01 6.18 -13.06
N ASP A 100 16.11 7.16 -12.86
CA ASP A 100 15.76 7.63 -11.51
C ASP A 100 14.87 6.62 -10.77
N LEU A 101 14.26 5.66 -11.48
CA LEU A 101 13.50 4.57 -10.87
C LEU A 101 14.40 3.45 -10.31
N GLY A 102 15.71 3.57 -10.54
CA GLY A 102 16.72 2.60 -10.12
C GLY A 102 16.66 1.29 -10.90
N ARG A 103 17.06 0.21 -10.24
CA ARG A 103 17.13 -1.13 -10.84
C ARG A 103 15.75 -1.66 -11.23
N ARG A 104 15.71 -2.57 -12.22
CA ARG A 104 14.52 -3.37 -12.54
C ARG A 104 14.77 -4.81 -12.13
N PHE A 105 13.94 -5.33 -11.24
CA PHE A 105 14.08 -6.70 -10.71
C PHE A 105 13.43 -7.75 -11.61
N GLY A 106 12.52 -7.34 -12.48
CA GLY A 106 11.80 -8.24 -13.39
C GLY A 106 10.45 -7.65 -13.77
N GLY A 107 10.01 -7.91 -15.00
CA GLY A 107 8.87 -7.20 -15.58
C GLY A 107 9.06 -5.69 -15.47
N ASP A 108 8.12 -4.99 -14.83
CA ASP A 108 8.17 -3.55 -14.55
C ASP A 108 8.32 -3.22 -13.06
N LEU A 109 8.74 -4.18 -12.22
CA LEU A 109 9.08 -3.90 -10.82
C LEU A 109 10.39 -3.13 -10.72
N THR A 110 10.32 -1.91 -10.21
CA THR A 110 11.47 -1.00 -10.07
C THR A 110 11.92 -0.85 -8.63
N GLU A 111 13.18 -0.46 -8.43
CA GLU A 111 13.73 -0.13 -7.11
C GLU A 111 12.92 0.94 -6.39
N ALA A 112 12.51 2.00 -7.09
CA ALA A 112 11.66 3.04 -6.51
C ALA A 112 10.34 2.47 -5.96
N GLU A 113 9.70 1.54 -6.69
CA GLU A 113 8.49 0.86 -6.21
C GLU A 113 8.79 -0.02 -4.99
N VAL A 114 9.86 -0.80 -4.99
CA VAL A 114 10.23 -1.65 -3.85
C VAL A 114 10.52 -0.82 -2.60
N ARG A 115 11.27 0.29 -2.75
CA ARG A 115 11.56 1.20 -1.63
C ARG A 115 10.30 1.84 -1.08
N TYR A 116 9.38 2.29 -1.95
CA TYR A 116 8.07 2.78 -1.52
C TYR A 116 7.29 1.71 -0.74
N LEU A 117 7.25 0.47 -1.24
CA LEU A 117 6.57 -0.63 -0.55
C LEU A 117 7.17 -0.95 0.83
N MET A 118 8.50 -0.87 0.95
CA MET A 118 9.19 -1.07 2.24
C MET A 118 8.89 0.07 3.22
N ALA A 119 8.95 1.32 2.75
CA ALA A 119 8.79 2.50 3.61
C ALA A 119 7.34 2.79 4.00
N GLU A 120 6.39 2.63 3.06
CA GLU A 120 5.01 3.12 3.20
C GLU A 120 3.97 1.99 3.29
N GLU A 121 4.31 0.77 2.87
CA GLU A 121 3.36 -0.36 2.83
C GLU A 121 3.82 -1.60 3.62
N TRP A 122 4.80 -1.41 4.50
CA TRP A 122 5.36 -2.41 5.42
C TRP A 122 5.78 -3.71 4.72
N ALA A 123 6.32 -3.64 3.50
CA ALA A 123 6.86 -4.82 2.84
C ALA A 123 8.18 -5.24 3.51
N GLN A 124 8.15 -6.35 4.25
CA GLN A 124 9.30 -6.89 4.97
C GLN A 124 9.95 -8.07 4.24
N THR A 125 9.22 -8.75 3.35
CA THR A 125 9.76 -9.87 2.58
C THR A 125 9.45 -9.73 1.09
N THR A 126 10.12 -10.51 0.25
CA THR A 126 9.80 -10.56 -1.18
C THR A 126 8.36 -11.04 -1.41
N GLU A 127 7.82 -11.90 -0.54
CA GLU A 127 6.42 -12.32 -0.61
C GLU A 127 5.44 -11.18 -0.35
N ASP A 128 5.79 -10.19 0.49
CA ASP A 128 4.97 -8.97 0.64
C ASP A 128 4.84 -8.27 -0.70
N VAL A 129 5.97 -7.99 -1.34
CA VAL A 129 6.05 -7.30 -2.63
C VAL A 129 5.33 -8.10 -3.71
N LEU A 130 5.68 -9.38 -3.86
CA LEU A 130 5.31 -10.18 -5.02
C LEU A 130 3.90 -10.75 -4.96
N TRP A 131 3.42 -11.12 -3.77
CA TRP A 131 2.15 -11.85 -3.63
C TRP A 131 1.07 -11.06 -2.93
N ARG A 132 1.42 -10.10 -2.07
CA ARG A 132 0.42 -9.29 -1.35
C ARG A 132 0.18 -7.97 -2.05
N ARG A 133 1.23 -7.19 -2.32
CA ARG A 133 1.13 -5.81 -2.83
C ARG A 133 0.99 -5.72 -4.36
N SER A 134 1.81 -6.45 -5.13
CA SER A 134 1.88 -6.24 -6.60
C SER A 134 1.28 -7.37 -7.46
N LYS A 135 1.29 -8.64 -6.98
CA LYS A 135 1.02 -9.85 -7.78
C LYS A 135 2.03 -10.11 -8.90
N LEU A 136 3.19 -9.44 -8.90
CA LEU A 136 4.25 -9.67 -9.89
C LEU A 136 5.00 -10.99 -9.69
N GLY A 137 4.77 -11.71 -8.58
CA GLY A 137 5.25 -13.08 -8.41
C GLY A 137 4.79 -14.06 -9.49
N LEU A 138 3.72 -13.73 -10.23
CA LEU A 138 3.27 -14.50 -11.41
C LEU A 138 4.16 -14.32 -12.65
N ARG A 139 5.07 -13.34 -12.64
CA ARG A 139 5.89 -12.94 -13.79
C ARG A 139 7.39 -13.10 -13.57
N LEU A 140 7.85 -12.94 -12.33
CA LEU A 140 9.28 -13.01 -12.01
C LEU A 140 9.79 -14.45 -12.03
N THR A 141 10.98 -14.62 -12.57
CA THR A 141 11.75 -15.86 -12.54
C THR A 141 12.39 -16.08 -11.16
N PRO A 142 12.81 -17.31 -10.80
CA PRO A 142 13.49 -17.57 -9.53
C PRO A 142 14.79 -16.76 -9.35
N ALA A 143 15.49 -16.41 -10.42
CA ALA A 143 16.69 -15.58 -10.34
C ALA A 143 16.37 -14.12 -10.01
N GLU A 144 15.32 -13.58 -10.64
CA GLU A 144 14.80 -12.24 -10.37
C GLU A 144 14.25 -12.11 -8.93
N VAL A 145 13.62 -13.17 -8.41
CA VAL A 145 13.16 -13.19 -7.00
C VAL A 145 14.34 -13.14 -6.02
N ARG A 146 15.43 -13.88 -6.29
CA ARG A 146 16.64 -13.81 -5.46
C ARG A 146 17.28 -12.44 -5.50
N ASP A 147 17.35 -11.82 -6.69
CA ASP A 147 17.89 -10.47 -6.83
C ASP A 147 17.11 -9.42 -6.02
N LEU A 148 15.78 -9.56 -5.98
CA LEU A 148 14.92 -8.73 -5.12
C LEU A 148 15.14 -9.02 -3.63
N GLU A 149 15.32 -10.28 -3.25
CA GLU A 149 15.57 -10.69 -1.87
C GLU A 149 16.87 -10.09 -1.32
N ASP A 150 17.95 -10.21 -2.09
CA ASP A 150 19.26 -9.65 -1.75
C ASP A 150 19.18 -8.12 -1.62
N PHE A 151 18.48 -7.45 -2.53
CA PHE A 151 18.27 -6.01 -2.46
C PHE A 151 17.51 -5.60 -1.20
N MET A 152 16.40 -6.27 -0.88
CA MET A 152 15.58 -5.92 0.29
C MET A 152 16.32 -6.19 1.60
N ALA A 153 17.18 -7.21 1.66
CA ALA A 153 18.04 -7.48 2.82
C ALA A 153 19.03 -6.33 3.06
N ALA A 154 19.81 -5.96 2.04
CA ALA A 154 20.75 -4.85 2.14
C ALA A 154 20.06 -3.51 2.45
N ALA A 155 18.89 -3.25 1.86
CA ALA A 155 18.14 -2.04 2.11
C ALA A 155 17.67 -1.93 3.57
N ARG A 156 17.33 -3.04 4.24
CA ARG A 156 16.96 -3.03 5.67
C ARG A 156 18.14 -2.72 6.57
N GLU A 157 19.29 -3.34 6.33
CA GLU A 157 20.51 -3.07 7.10
C GLU A 157 20.83 -1.57 7.09
N SER A 158 20.74 -0.93 5.91
CA SER A 158 20.95 0.53 5.83
C SER A 158 19.89 1.38 6.55
N ILE A 159 18.65 0.90 6.68
CA ILE A 159 17.59 1.62 7.40
C ILE A 159 17.81 1.51 8.90
N ASP A 160 18.17 0.33 9.37
CA ASP A 160 18.44 0.07 10.79
C ASP A 160 19.67 0.87 11.25
N GLU A 161 20.74 0.90 10.45
CA GLU A 161 21.92 1.75 10.72
C GLU A 161 21.60 3.24 10.76
N ALA A 162 20.62 3.72 9.98
CA ALA A 162 20.22 5.13 9.97
C ALA A 162 19.25 5.49 11.11
N ALA A 163 18.66 4.50 11.77
CA ALA A 163 17.75 4.67 12.89
C ALA A 163 18.46 4.65 14.27
N GLU A 164 19.69 4.16 14.32
CA GLU A 164 20.61 4.26 15.47
C GLU A 164 21.29 5.63 15.58
#